data_AF-A0A0C9VX80-F1
#
_entry.id   AF-A0A0C9VX80-F1
#
_cell.length_a   1.000
_cell.length_b   1.000
_cell.length_c   1.000
_cell.angle_alpha   90.00
_cell.angle_beta   90.00
_cell.angle_gamma   90.00
#
_symmetry.space_group_name_H-M   'P 1'
#
loop_
_entity.id
_entity.type
_entity.pdbx_description
1 polymer ?
#
loop_
_entity_poly.entity_id
_entity_poly.type
_entity_poly.pdbx_seq_one_letter_code
_entity_poly.pdbx_strand_id
1 'polypeptide(L)'
;MGIPILEYLQHSWETFVGLDKFKPILPRLEAGLINLKKWYNKTDNSRAYFIVMVLNPTSKLAYVEQHWDKEWIIIRQEQLEAVFDDYYTAPLPPPQPSMSPRKGSYALEWKQAAVQGRLLAEHSERTPRQELEEYLKSQLEAECNDVVHWWGHHQQQYPTLAKIARDYLPIQGSSVASECAFSSAGITGTDRRSRLLPTTFEALQILKSGYRNSFISAAVDANRTVFARDEENIEPF
;
A
#
# COMPACT_ATOMS: atom_id res chain seq x y z
N MET A 1 5.57 -4.86 7.02
CA MET A 1 6.21 -5.78 7.98
C MET A 1 7.64 -6.09 7.53
N GLY A 2 8.59 -5.17 7.75
CA GLY A 2 9.99 -5.33 7.31
C GLY A 2 10.97 -5.36 8.48
N ILE A 3 11.03 -4.26 9.24
CA ILE A 3 12.02 -4.08 10.32
C ILE A 3 11.88 -5.11 11.46
N PRO A 4 10.68 -5.41 12.02
CA PRO A 4 10.58 -6.36 13.13
C PRO A 4 11.09 -7.77 12.79
N ILE A 5 10.94 -8.20 11.53
CA ILE A 5 11.45 -9.49 11.06
C ILE A 5 12.98 -9.48 10.99
N LEU A 6 13.57 -8.37 10.53
CA LEU A 6 15.02 -8.21 10.49
C LEU A 6 15.62 -8.16 11.90
N GLU A 7 15.01 -7.41 12.82
CA GLU A 7 15.43 -7.34 14.22
C GLU A 7 15.33 -8.71 14.91
N TYR A 8 14.23 -9.44 14.71
CA TYR A 8 14.06 -10.79 15.22
C TYR A 8 15.14 -11.75 14.69
N LEU A 9 15.43 -11.69 13.38
CA LEU A 9 16.44 -12.53 12.75
C LEU A 9 17.84 -12.22 13.30
N GLN A 10 18.18 -10.93 13.42
CA GLN A 10 19.45 -10.49 13.98
C GLN A 10 19.59 -10.97 15.43
N HIS A 11 18.58 -10.73 16.28
CA HIS A 11 18.58 -11.17 17.67
C HIS A 11 18.73 -12.69 17.82
N SER A 12 18.04 -13.45 16.95
CA SER A 12 18.14 -14.91 16.93
C SER A 12 19.57 -15.38 16.63
N TRP A 13 20.24 -14.73 15.67
CA TRP A 13 21.59 -15.09 15.26
C TRP A 13 22.64 -14.67 16.30
N GLU A 14 22.46 -13.52 16.94
CA GLU A 14 23.27 -13.10 18.09
C GLU A 14 23.17 -14.12 19.23
N THR A 15 21.97 -14.64 19.49
CA THR A 15 21.76 -15.70 20.48
C THR A 15 22.49 -16.99 20.08
N PHE A 16 22.48 -17.36 18.79
CA PHE A 16 23.14 -18.57 18.29
C PHE A 16 24.65 -18.54 18.44
N VAL A 17 25.28 -17.36 18.34
CA VAL A 17 26.72 -17.19 18.56
C VAL A 17 27.14 -17.66 19.97
N GLY A 18 26.26 -17.50 20.97
CA GLY A 18 26.52 -17.92 22.35
C GLY A 18 26.36 -19.42 22.63
N LEU A 19 25.85 -20.22 21.69
CA LEU A 19 25.51 -21.63 21.93
C LEU A 19 26.59 -22.57 21.39
N ASP A 20 27.04 -23.51 22.23
CA ASP A 20 28.09 -24.47 21.89
C ASP A 20 27.81 -25.29 20.62
N LYS A 21 26.53 -25.63 20.37
CA LYS A 21 26.10 -26.39 19.19
C LYS A 21 26.40 -25.69 17.87
N PHE A 22 26.55 -24.36 17.87
CA PHE A 22 26.82 -23.56 16.67
C PHE A 22 28.30 -23.19 16.51
N LYS A 23 29.19 -23.60 17.43
CA LYS A 23 30.65 -23.43 17.32
C LYS A 23 31.22 -23.80 15.94
N PRO A 24 30.82 -24.91 15.29
CA PRO A 24 31.35 -25.29 13.98
C PRO A 24 31.01 -24.32 12.83
N ILE A 25 30.01 -23.46 13.00
CA ILE A 25 29.55 -22.51 11.99
C ILE A 25 29.72 -21.04 12.41
N LEU A 26 30.37 -20.77 13.54
CA LEU A 26 30.56 -19.41 14.07
C LEU A 26 31.09 -18.40 13.04
N PRO A 27 32.14 -18.70 12.25
CA PRO A 27 32.64 -17.73 11.27
C PRO A 27 31.58 -17.33 10.23
N ARG A 28 30.66 -18.25 9.91
CA ARG A 28 29.56 -18.01 8.96
C ARG A 28 28.45 -17.18 9.61
N LEU A 29 28.13 -17.45 10.88
CA LEU A 29 27.15 -16.67 11.63
C LEU A 29 27.61 -15.23 11.83
N GLU A 30 28.87 -15.01 12.20
CA GLU A 30 29.45 -13.68 12.36
C GLU A 30 29.45 -12.89 11.04
N ALA A 31 29.89 -13.51 9.94
CA ALA A 31 29.80 -12.90 8.62
C ALA A 31 28.35 -12.56 8.23
N GLY A 32 27.41 -13.44 8.59
CA GLY A 32 25.97 -13.23 8.43
C GLY A 32 25.45 -12.03 9.21
N LEU A 33 25.82 -11.91 10.49
CA LEU A 33 25.45 -10.78 11.36
C LEU A 33 26.01 -9.45 10.86
N ILE A 34 27.26 -9.43 10.40
CA ILE A 34 27.86 -8.25 9.76
C ILE A 34 27.02 -7.81 8.55
N ASN A 35 26.60 -8.75 7.72
CA ASN A 35 25.77 -8.46 6.56
C ASN A 35 24.36 -8.00 6.96
N LEU A 36 23.72 -8.65 7.94
CA LEU A 36 22.41 -8.24 8.46
C LEU A 36 22.46 -6.81 8.99
N LYS A 37 23.45 -6.48 9.83
CA LYS A 37 23.64 -5.13 10.36
C LYS A 37 23.83 -4.10 9.26
N LYS A 38 24.62 -4.42 8.22
CA LYS A 38 24.81 -3.56 7.04
C LYS A 38 23.48 -3.23 6.36
N TRP A 39 22.59 -4.21 6.17
CA TRP A 39 21.31 -3.99 5.50
C TRP A 39 20.26 -3.37 6.42
N TYR A 40 20.27 -3.71 7.70
CA TYR A 40 19.48 -3.03 8.72
C TYR A 40 19.78 -1.53 8.73
N ASN A 41 21.06 -1.14 8.80
CA ASN A 41 21.43 0.28 8.76
C ASN A 41 21.00 1.00 7.46
N LYS A 42 20.77 0.27 6.37
CA LYS A 42 20.24 0.85 5.13
C LYS A 42 18.74 1.13 5.18
N THR A 43 17.98 0.50 6.09
CA THR A 43 16.56 0.85 6.26
C THR A 43 16.41 2.29 6.71
N ASP A 44 17.42 2.85 7.40
CA ASP A 44 17.39 4.23 7.85
C ASP A 44 17.37 5.26 6.72
N ASN A 45 17.87 4.90 5.54
CA ASN A 45 17.89 5.75 4.36
C ASN A 45 16.49 6.03 3.79
N SER A 46 15.47 5.30 4.24
CA SER A 46 14.10 5.48 3.77
C SER A 46 13.11 5.56 4.92
N ARG A 47 12.37 6.67 4.96
CA ARG A 47 11.22 6.85 5.86
C ARG A 47 10.08 5.84 5.60
N ALA A 48 10.07 5.16 4.45
CA ALA A 48 8.99 4.25 4.07
C ALA A 48 8.82 3.09 5.06
N TYR A 49 9.91 2.53 5.59
CA TYR A 49 9.82 1.43 6.54
C TYR A 49 9.09 1.84 7.82
N PHE A 50 9.41 3.01 8.35
CA PHE A 50 8.74 3.57 9.53
C PHE A 50 7.27 3.84 9.24
N ILE A 51 6.96 4.55 8.17
CA ILE A 51 5.58 4.91 7.81
C ILE A 51 4.71 3.66 7.63
N VAL A 52 5.20 2.62 6.94
CA VAL A 52 4.45 1.36 6.76
C VAL A 52 4.19 0.64 8.09
N MET A 53 5.09 0.73 9.08
CA MET A 53 4.84 0.17 10.42
C MET A 53 3.75 0.94 11.15
N VAL A 54 3.78 2.27 11.08
CA VAL A 54 2.78 3.12 11.73
C VAL A 54 1.40 2.97 11.08
N LEU A 55 1.35 2.81 9.75
CA LEU A 55 0.11 2.59 9.00
C LEU A 55 -0.52 1.21 9.22
N ASN A 56 0.16 0.29 9.93
CA ASN A 56 -0.46 -0.97 10.32
C ASN A 56 -1.30 -0.75 11.60
N PRO A 57 -2.63 -0.90 11.54
CA PRO A 57 -3.51 -0.59 12.67
C PRO A 57 -3.35 -1.54 13.87
N THR A 58 -2.72 -2.72 13.69
CA THR A 58 -2.45 -3.66 14.79
C THR A 58 -1.24 -3.28 15.62
N SER A 59 -0.32 -2.48 15.07
CA SER A 59 0.92 -2.12 15.76
C SER A 59 1.07 -0.62 15.99
N LYS A 60 0.69 0.21 15.01
CA LYS A 60 0.92 1.67 15.01
C LYS A 60 2.32 2.02 15.52
N LEU A 61 2.42 2.75 16.63
CA LEU A 61 3.67 3.10 17.30
C LEU A 61 4.10 2.11 18.39
N ALA A 62 3.25 1.16 18.79
CA ALA A 62 3.51 0.30 19.95
C ALA A 62 4.83 -0.49 19.84
N TYR A 63 5.16 -0.97 18.63
CA TYR A 63 6.43 -1.67 18.41
C TYR A 63 7.64 -0.76 18.64
N VAL A 64 7.64 0.42 18.02
CA VAL A 64 8.78 1.35 18.07
C VAL A 64 8.91 1.97 19.47
N GLU A 65 7.81 2.26 20.15
CA GLU A 65 7.83 2.76 21.53
C GLU A 65 8.45 1.78 22.53
N GLN A 66 8.32 0.48 22.26
CA GLN A 66 8.88 -0.57 23.11
C GLN A 66 10.35 -0.88 22.79
N HIS A 67 10.77 -0.76 21.53
CA HIS A 67 12.06 -1.29 21.07
C HIS A 67 13.06 -0.22 20.65
N TRP A 68 12.65 1.01 20.39
CA TRP A 68 13.51 2.08 19.87
C TRP A 68 13.74 3.17 20.90
N ASP A 69 14.88 3.87 20.78
CA ASP A 69 15.17 5.02 21.64
C ASP A 69 14.24 6.19 21.30
N LYS A 70 13.88 6.96 22.33
CA LYS A 70 12.93 8.08 22.21
C LYS A 70 13.38 9.14 21.21
N GLU A 71 14.68 9.41 21.11
CA GLU A 71 15.24 10.37 20.15
C GLU A 71 14.93 9.97 18.71
N TRP A 72 15.08 8.68 18.38
CA TRP A 72 14.76 8.16 17.05
C TRP A 72 13.26 8.21 16.75
N ILE A 73 12.43 7.92 17.75
CA ILE A 73 10.96 8.02 17.60
C ILE A 73 10.56 9.45 17.25
N ILE A 74 11.11 10.45 17.94
CA ILE A 74 10.82 11.87 17.68
C ILE A 74 11.20 12.24 16.25
N ILE A 75 12.44 11.93 15.82
CA ILE A 75 12.91 12.23 14.46
C ILE A 75 12.00 11.59 13.40
N ARG A 76 11.55 10.36 13.62
CA ARG A 76 10.70 9.63 12.66
C ARG A 76 9.25 10.12 12.67
N GLN A 77 8.73 10.55 13.82
CA GLN A 77 7.43 11.20 13.93
C GLN A 77 7.42 12.53 13.18
N GLU A 78 8.45 13.37 13.33
CA GLU A 78 8.58 14.61 12.55
C GLU A 78 8.59 14.34 11.03
N GLN A 79 9.26 13.27 10.60
CA GLN A 79 9.25 12.85 9.18
C GLN A 79 7.87 12.38 8.71
N LEU A 80 7.11 11.70 9.57
CA LEU A 80 5.74 11.27 9.27
C LEU A 80 4.80 12.48 9.19
N GLU A 81 4.92 13.45 10.09
CA GLU A 81 4.17 14.71 10.05
C GLU A 81 4.46 15.48 8.76
N ALA A 82 5.72 15.58 8.35
CA ALA A 82 6.08 16.24 7.10
C ALA A 82 5.45 15.54 5.87
N VAL A 83 5.46 14.21 5.84
CA VAL A 83 4.76 13.45 4.78
C VAL A 83 3.26 13.67 4.84
N PHE A 84 2.68 13.73 6.04
CA PHE A 84 1.27 13.99 6.19
C PHE A 84 0.89 15.36 5.62
N ASP A 85 1.67 16.38 5.96
CA ASP A 85 1.47 17.76 5.48
C ASP A 85 1.60 17.83 3.93
N ASP A 86 2.52 17.07 3.32
CA ASP A 86 2.66 16.97 1.85
C ASP A 86 1.42 16.36 1.17
N TYR A 87 0.76 15.39 1.82
CA TYR A 87 -0.41 14.68 1.28
C TYR A 87 -1.74 15.37 1.61
N TYR A 88 -1.72 16.28 2.59
CA TYR A 88 -2.92 16.96 3.02
C TYR A 88 -3.53 17.75 1.86
N THR A 89 -4.84 17.61 1.69
CA THR A 89 -5.60 18.38 0.71
C THR A 89 -6.75 19.05 1.45
N ALA A 90 -6.80 20.38 1.41
CA ALA A 90 -7.90 21.12 2.00
C ALA A 90 -9.24 20.65 1.39
N PRO A 91 -10.30 20.52 2.20
CA PRO A 91 -11.62 20.20 1.70
C PRO A 91 -12.01 21.18 0.60
N LEU A 92 -12.41 20.66 -0.57
CA LEU A 92 -12.95 21.52 -1.62
C LEU A 92 -14.22 22.20 -1.10
N PRO A 93 -14.46 23.48 -1.44
CA PRO A 93 -15.70 24.13 -1.12
C PRO A 93 -16.87 23.30 -1.66
N PRO A 94 -17.99 23.22 -0.91
CA PRO A 94 -19.10 22.34 -1.27
C PRO A 94 -19.56 22.65 -2.70
N PRO A 95 -19.80 21.61 -3.53
CA PRO A 95 -20.30 21.83 -4.88
C PRO A 95 -21.59 22.63 -4.81
N GLN A 96 -21.63 23.75 -5.54
CA GLN A 96 -22.86 24.52 -5.70
C GLN A 96 -23.94 23.59 -6.27
N PRO A 97 -25.15 23.56 -5.69
CA PRO A 97 -26.17 22.62 -6.12
C PRO A 97 -26.57 22.89 -7.57
N SER A 98 -26.12 22.03 -8.50
CA SER A 98 -26.63 22.03 -9.86
C SER A 98 -27.99 21.34 -9.86
N MET A 99 -29.05 22.14 -9.79
CA MET A 99 -30.43 21.66 -9.85
C MET A 99 -30.79 21.19 -11.26
N SER A 100 -30.41 19.97 -11.61
CA SER A 100 -31.03 19.24 -12.72
C SER A 100 -31.51 17.88 -12.20
N PRO A 101 -32.77 17.79 -11.75
CA PRO A 101 -33.26 16.59 -11.11
C PRO A 101 -33.50 15.47 -12.12
N ARG A 102 -32.97 14.27 -11.83
CA ARG A 102 -33.43 13.04 -12.47
C ARG A 102 -34.77 12.64 -11.84
N LYS A 103 -35.77 12.31 -12.67
CA LYS A 103 -37.11 11.91 -12.20
C LYS A 103 -37.01 10.65 -11.33
N GLY A 104 -37.40 10.75 -10.06
CA GLY A 104 -37.74 9.60 -9.22
C GLY A 104 -37.07 9.46 -7.84
N SER A 105 -36.06 10.27 -7.48
CA SER A 105 -35.28 10.03 -6.23
C SER A 105 -34.99 11.29 -5.40
N TYR A 106 -35.90 12.26 -5.40
CA TYR A 106 -35.72 13.56 -4.75
C TYR A 106 -35.39 13.46 -3.24
N ALA A 107 -36.10 12.59 -2.50
CA ALA A 107 -35.94 12.50 -1.05
C ALA A 107 -34.59 11.88 -0.62
N LEU A 108 -34.08 10.89 -1.37
CA LEU A 108 -32.80 10.26 -1.09
C LEU A 108 -31.65 11.20 -1.45
N GLU A 109 -31.72 11.89 -2.59
CA GLU A 109 -30.71 12.86 -3.03
C GLU A 109 -30.61 14.03 -2.04
N TRP A 110 -31.74 14.55 -1.56
CA TRP A 110 -31.75 15.62 -0.56
C TRP A 110 -31.18 15.18 0.79
N LYS A 111 -31.51 13.97 1.24
CA LYS A 111 -30.93 13.40 2.46
C LYS A 111 -29.41 13.23 2.31
N GLN A 112 -28.95 12.70 1.18
CA GLN A 112 -27.52 12.52 0.89
C GLN A 112 -26.79 13.85 0.81
N ALA A 113 -27.36 14.87 0.16
CA ALA A 113 -26.76 16.21 0.07
C ALA A 113 -26.64 16.89 1.45
N ALA A 114 -27.66 16.78 2.30
CA ALA A 114 -27.62 17.33 3.65
C ALA A 114 -26.56 16.64 4.54
N VAL A 115 -26.47 15.30 4.44
CA VAL A 115 -25.44 14.52 5.14
C VAL A 115 -24.05 14.87 4.64
N GLN A 116 -23.86 14.95 3.31
CA GLN A 116 -22.57 15.30 2.71
C GLN A 116 -22.14 16.72 3.08
N GLY A 117 -23.06 17.69 3.09
CA GLY A 117 -22.77 19.06 3.49
C GLY A 117 -22.28 19.16 4.93
N ARG A 118 -22.91 18.42 5.85
CA ARG A 118 -22.48 18.36 7.26
C ARG A 118 -21.13 17.65 7.41
N LEU A 119 -20.92 16.52 6.74
CA LEU A 119 -19.65 15.80 6.77
C LEU A 119 -18.48 16.67 6.29
N LEU A 120 -18.67 17.43 5.20
CA LEU A 120 -17.66 18.35 4.68
C LEU A 120 -17.38 19.51 5.66
N ALA A 121 -18.41 20.04 6.33
CA ALA A 121 -18.25 21.09 7.32
C ALA A 121 -17.47 20.59 8.55
N GLU A 122 -17.83 19.42 9.09
CA GLU A 122 -17.12 18.79 10.21
C GLU A 122 -15.66 18.45 9.86
N HIS A 123 -15.38 18.07 8.60
CA HIS A 123 -14.01 17.87 8.11
C HIS A 123 -13.22 19.17 7.89
N SER A 124 -13.90 20.29 7.65
CA SER A 124 -13.25 21.60 7.45
C SER A 124 -12.85 22.26 8.76
N GLU A 125 -13.53 21.92 9.86
CA GLU A 125 -13.20 22.42 11.21
C GLU A 125 -12.05 21.62 11.86
N ARG A 126 -11.77 20.40 11.40
CA ARG A 126 -10.66 19.59 11.90
C ARG A 126 -9.33 20.14 11.43
N THR A 127 -8.37 20.28 12.34
CA THR A 127 -7.01 20.57 11.92
C THR A 127 -6.42 19.33 11.24
N PRO A 128 -5.59 19.48 10.20
CA PRO A 128 -5.01 18.34 9.46
C PRO A 128 -4.36 17.31 10.40
N ARG A 129 -3.63 17.80 11.40
CA ARG A 129 -2.92 16.96 12.38
C ARG A 129 -3.83 16.23 13.37
N GLN A 130 -5.07 16.69 13.58
CA GLN A 130 -6.02 15.95 14.42
C GLN A 130 -6.31 14.57 13.83
N GLU A 131 -6.35 14.43 12.51
CA GLU A 131 -6.54 13.12 11.85
C GLU A 131 -5.42 12.14 12.23
N LEU A 132 -4.16 12.59 12.10
CA LEU A 132 -2.98 11.80 12.46
C LEU A 132 -2.98 11.46 13.95
N GLU A 133 -3.22 12.44 14.82
CA GLU A 133 -3.28 12.22 16.26
C GLU A 133 -4.40 11.27 16.67
N GLU A 134 -5.59 11.40 16.08
CA GLU A 134 -6.73 10.53 16.35
C GLU A 134 -6.41 9.07 15.98
N TYR A 135 -5.80 8.85 14.82
CA TYR A 135 -5.36 7.52 14.41
C TYR A 135 -4.30 6.93 15.36
N LEU A 136 -3.29 7.72 15.73
CA LEU A 136 -2.22 7.27 16.62
C LEU A 136 -2.71 6.98 18.04
N LYS A 137 -3.68 7.75 18.54
CA LYS A 137 -4.28 7.58 19.88
C LYS A 137 -5.39 6.53 19.92
N SER A 138 -5.98 6.16 18.78
CA SER A 138 -7.06 5.18 18.77
C SER A 138 -6.56 3.78 19.16
N GLN A 139 -7.47 2.92 19.59
CA GLN A 139 -7.13 1.57 20.02
C GLN A 139 -6.44 0.77 18.88
N LEU A 140 -5.53 -0.12 19.25
CA LEU A 140 -4.93 -1.07 18.33
C LEU A 140 -5.98 -2.10 17.89
N GLU A 141 -5.97 -2.46 16.62
CA GLU A 141 -6.79 -3.55 16.11
C GLU A 141 -6.21 -4.89 16.57
N ALA A 142 -7.05 -5.78 17.11
CA ALA A 142 -6.61 -7.08 17.59
C ALA A 142 -6.11 -7.97 16.44
N GLU A 143 -6.80 -7.93 15.30
CA GLU A 143 -6.44 -8.67 14.10
C GLU A 143 -6.77 -7.83 12.85
N CYS A 144 -5.82 -7.75 11.92
CA CYS A 144 -6.02 -7.11 10.63
C CYS A 144 -5.44 -8.02 9.53
N ASN A 145 -6.31 -8.81 8.91
CA ASN A 145 -5.90 -9.74 7.84
C ASN A 145 -5.45 -9.00 6.57
N ASP A 146 -6.10 -7.87 6.28
CA ASP A 146 -5.79 -7.04 5.11
C ASP A 146 -5.79 -5.56 5.52
N VAL A 147 -4.58 -5.03 5.69
CA VAL A 147 -4.34 -3.63 6.04
C VAL A 147 -4.82 -2.69 4.92
N VAL A 148 -4.70 -3.09 3.65
CA VAL A 148 -5.13 -2.27 2.52
C VAL A 148 -6.65 -2.15 2.50
N HIS A 149 -7.34 -3.27 2.73
CA HIS A 149 -8.80 -3.27 2.86
C HIS A 149 -9.27 -2.43 4.07
N TRP A 150 -8.56 -2.53 5.20
CA TRP A 150 -8.87 -1.72 6.39
C TRP A 150 -8.80 -0.21 6.09
N TRP A 151 -7.75 0.25 5.39
CA TRP A 151 -7.64 1.65 4.96
C TRP A 151 -8.72 2.05 3.94
N GLY A 152 -9.16 1.11 3.09
CA GLY A 152 -10.30 1.31 2.20
C GLY A 152 -11.59 1.60 2.95
N HIS A 153 -11.85 0.87 4.04
CA HIS A 153 -13.04 1.06 4.88
C HIS A 153 -12.98 2.37 5.69
N HIS A 154 -11.80 2.75 6.19
CA HIS A 154 -11.61 3.93 7.05
C HIS A 154 -11.26 5.21 6.30
N GLN A 155 -11.32 5.21 4.96
CA GLN A 155 -10.96 6.37 4.14
C GLN A 155 -11.77 7.63 4.47
N GLN A 156 -13.04 7.49 4.87
CA GLN A 156 -13.86 8.64 5.24
C GLN A 156 -13.52 9.21 6.63
N GLN A 157 -12.94 8.39 7.52
CA GLN A 157 -12.49 8.85 8.83
C GLN A 157 -11.08 9.44 8.76
N TYR A 158 -10.22 8.83 7.94
CA TYR A 158 -8.81 9.18 7.79
C TYR A 158 -8.44 9.41 6.31
N PRO A 159 -8.96 10.49 5.69
CA PRO A 159 -8.81 10.71 4.25
C PRO A 159 -7.37 10.95 3.81
N THR A 160 -6.55 11.60 4.62
CA THR A 160 -5.15 11.91 4.29
C THR A 160 -4.29 10.67 4.51
N LEU A 161 -4.43 9.99 5.65
CA LEU A 161 -3.70 8.75 5.94
C LEU A 161 -4.05 7.64 4.96
N ALA A 162 -5.31 7.54 4.51
CA ALA A 162 -5.69 6.56 3.50
C ALA A 162 -5.01 6.81 2.15
N LYS A 163 -4.71 8.07 1.79
CA LYS A 163 -3.89 8.37 0.59
C LYS A 163 -2.45 7.91 0.79
N ILE A 164 -1.85 8.24 1.93
CA ILE A 164 -0.49 7.80 2.27
C ILE A 164 -0.42 6.26 2.27
N ALA A 165 -1.41 5.58 2.84
CA ALA A 165 -1.49 4.13 2.89
C ALA A 165 -1.51 3.49 1.48
N ARG A 166 -2.22 4.09 0.53
CA ARG A 166 -2.25 3.61 -0.86
C ARG A 166 -0.91 3.70 -1.56
N ASP A 167 -0.08 4.67 -1.20
CA ASP A 167 1.21 4.87 -1.86
C ASP A 167 2.33 4.09 -1.15
N TYR A 168 2.26 3.99 0.19
CA TYR A 168 3.31 3.38 0.99
C TYR A 168 3.15 1.87 1.21
N LEU A 169 1.94 1.35 1.43
CA LEU A 169 1.73 -0.08 1.68
C LEU A 169 2.10 -0.98 0.48
N PRO A 170 1.90 -0.57 -0.79
CA PRO A 170 2.30 -1.39 -1.93
C PRO A 170 3.81 -1.45 -2.17
N ILE A 171 4.60 -0.59 -1.51
CA ILE A 171 6.06 -0.59 -1.64
C ILE A 171 6.58 -1.98 -1.26
N GLN A 172 7.16 -2.67 -2.24
CA GLN A 172 7.68 -4.01 -2.04
C GLN A 172 8.90 -3.96 -1.12
N GLY A 173 8.86 -4.74 -0.03
CA GLY A 173 10.00 -4.89 0.88
C GLY A 173 11.15 -5.73 0.32
N SER A 174 10.98 -6.33 -0.87
CA SER A 174 11.99 -7.16 -1.54
C SER A 174 11.92 -7.04 -3.05
N SER A 175 13.04 -7.33 -3.73
CA SER A 175 13.10 -7.50 -5.19
C SER A 175 12.52 -8.83 -5.67
N VAL A 176 12.06 -9.72 -4.78
CA VAL A 176 11.60 -11.07 -5.15
C VAL A 176 10.43 -10.99 -6.14
N ALA A 177 9.51 -10.04 -5.97
CA ALA A 177 8.40 -9.87 -6.90
C ALA A 177 8.88 -9.51 -8.32
N SER A 178 9.85 -8.61 -8.45
CA SER A 178 10.42 -8.25 -9.76
C SER A 178 11.28 -9.38 -10.33
N GLU A 179 12.10 -10.05 -9.52
CA GLU A 179 12.87 -11.22 -9.93
C GLU A 179 11.98 -12.37 -10.42
N CYS A 180 10.88 -12.66 -9.72
CA CYS A 180 9.88 -13.63 -10.17
C CYS A 180 9.23 -13.21 -11.49
N ALA A 181 8.90 -11.92 -11.64
CA ALA A 181 8.34 -11.40 -12.89
C ALA A 181 9.32 -11.60 -14.05
N PHE A 182 10.60 -11.19 -13.88
CA PHE A 182 11.65 -11.34 -14.89
C PHE A 182 12.00 -12.80 -15.19
N SER A 183 12.09 -13.65 -14.18
CA SER A 183 12.31 -15.09 -14.36
C SER A 183 11.17 -15.71 -15.17
N SER A 184 9.92 -15.36 -14.85
CA SER A 184 8.75 -15.82 -15.62
C SER A 184 8.72 -15.26 -17.05
N ALA A 185 9.31 -14.08 -17.27
CA ALA A 185 9.39 -13.42 -18.56
C ALA A 185 10.40 -14.10 -19.50
N GLY A 186 11.39 -14.82 -18.95
CA GLY A 186 12.31 -15.66 -19.73
C GLY A 186 11.62 -16.75 -20.55
N ILE A 187 10.44 -17.22 -20.12
CA ILE A 187 9.61 -18.15 -20.91
C ILE A 187 9.03 -17.45 -22.16
N THR A 188 8.68 -16.16 -22.04
CA THR A 188 8.16 -15.36 -23.16
C THR A 188 9.28 -14.97 -24.12
N GLY A 189 10.46 -14.66 -23.59
CA GLY A 189 11.66 -14.25 -24.33
C GLY A 189 12.75 -15.31 -24.29
N THR A 190 12.52 -16.45 -24.95
CA THR A 190 13.59 -17.45 -25.14
C THR A 190 14.51 -17.05 -26.30
N ASP A 191 15.77 -17.48 -26.31
CA ASP A 191 16.74 -17.23 -27.41
C ASP A 191 16.18 -17.59 -28.81
N ARG A 192 15.27 -18.58 -28.87
CA ARG A 192 14.62 -19.02 -30.13
C ARG A 192 13.46 -18.14 -30.59
N ARG A 193 12.97 -17.20 -29.76
CA ARG A 193 11.88 -16.25 -30.03
C ARG A 193 12.29 -14.79 -29.72
N SER A 194 13.55 -14.45 -30.00
CA SER A 194 14.18 -13.15 -29.68
C SER A 194 13.81 -11.99 -30.62
N ARG A 195 12.79 -12.14 -31.48
CA ARG A 195 12.39 -11.11 -32.47
C ARG A 195 11.24 -10.21 -32.01
N LEU A 196 10.83 -10.28 -30.74
CA LEU A 196 9.80 -9.39 -30.20
C LEU A 196 10.37 -7.99 -29.97
N LEU A 197 9.63 -6.97 -30.36
CA LEU A 197 9.95 -5.60 -29.97
C LEU A 197 9.77 -5.43 -28.45
N PRO A 198 10.57 -4.57 -27.79
CA PRO A 198 10.46 -4.33 -26.35
C PRO A 198 9.04 -3.94 -25.91
N THR A 199 8.36 -3.12 -26.71
CA THR A 199 6.98 -2.67 -26.45
C THR A 199 5.97 -3.83 -26.50
N THR A 200 6.11 -4.74 -27.47
CA THR A 200 5.26 -5.93 -27.56
C THR A 200 5.54 -6.88 -26.41
N PHE A 201 6.80 -7.04 -26.02
CA PHE A 201 7.18 -7.86 -24.89
C PHE A 201 6.60 -7.34 -23.58
N GLU A 202 6.72 -6.03 -23.34
CA GLU A 202 6.12 -5.35 -22.18
C GLU A 202 4.60 -5.56 -22.11
N ALA A 203 3.89 -5.29 -23.22
CA ALA A 203 2.45 -5.50 -23.30
C ALA A 203 2.05 -6.95 -22.98
N LEU A 204 2.81 -7.94 -23.46
CA LEU A 204 2.59 -9.35 -23.15
C LEU A 204 2.81 -9.66 -21.67
N GLN A 205 3.82 -9.07 -21.01
CA GLN A 205 4.03 -9.27 -19.57
C GLN A 205 2.90 -8.64 -18.75
N ILE A 206 2.45 -7.43 -19.11
CA ILE A 206 1.33 -6.76 -18.45
C ILE A 206 0.05 -7.59 -18.61
N LEU A 207 -0.25 -8.05 -19.83
CA LEU A 207 -1.43 -8.86 -20.13
C LEU A 207 -1.40 -10.20 -19.37
N LYS A 208 -0.26 -10.88 -19.36
CA LYS A 208 -0.04 -12.12 -18.58
C LYS A 208 -0.28 -11.89 -17.08
N SER A 209 0.23 -10.79 -16.53
CA SER A 209 0.00 -10.41 -15.13
C SER A 209 -1.48 -10.15 -14.86
N GLY A 210 -2.14 -9.40 -15.75
CA GLY A 210 -3.58 -9.09 -15.65
C GLY A 210 -4.45 -10.34 -15.62
N TYR A 211 -4.19 -11.32 -16.49
CA TYR A 211 -4.91 -12.59 -16.49
C TYR A 211 -4.61 -13.43 -15.24
N ARG A 212 -3.34 -13.53 -14.83
CA ARG A 212 -2.95 -14.34 -13.67
C ARG A 212 -3.57 -13.84 -12.37
N ASN A 213 -3.67 -12.53 -12.22
CA ASN A 213 -4.22 -11.88 -11.03
C ASN A 213 -5.73 -11.63 -11.14
N SER A 214 -6.39 -12.13 -12.20
CA SER A 214 -7.84 -11.94 -12.45
C SER A 214 -8.28 -10.48 -12.56
N PHE A 215 -7.37 -9.55 -12.85
CA PHE A 215 -7.71 -8.16 -13.17
C PHE A 215 -8.34 -8.05 -14.56
N ILE A 216 -7.98 -8.97 -15.45
CA ILE A 216 -8.49 -9.08 -16.82
C ILE A 216 -9.01 -10.50 -16.98
N SER A 217 -10.15 -10.66 -17.66
CA SER A 217 -10.73 -11.97 -17.95
C SER A 217 -10.97 -12.11 -19.44
N ALA A 218 -10.32 -13.11 -20.05
CA ALA A 218 -10.47 -13.37 -21.47
C ALA A 218 -11.93 -13.68 -21.85
N ALA A 219 -12.70 -14.30 -20.94
CA ALA A 219 -14.12 -14.55 -21.14
C ALA A 219 -14.95 -13.25 -21.14
N VAL A 220 -14.62 -12.29 -20.27
CA VAL A 220 -15.30 -10.98 -20.23
C VAL A 220 -14.96 -10.15 -21.47
N ASP A 221 -13.70 -10.15 -21.90
CA ASP A 221 -13.26 -9.41 -23.08
C ASP A 221 -13.80 -10.02 -24.39
N ALA A 222 -13.85 -11.36 -24.48
CA ALA A 222 -14.48 -12.06 -25.59
C ALA A 222 -15.96 -11.69 -25.70
N ASN A 223 -16.69 -11.66 -24.57
CA ASN A 223 -18.09 -11.26 -24.57
C ASN A 223 -18.27 -9.79 -25.02
N ARG A 224 -17.43 -8.86 -24.55
CA ARG A 224 -17.49 -7.45 -24.98
C ARG A 224 -17.28 -7.27 -26.49
N THR A 225 -16.38 -8.05 -27.09
CA THR A 225 -16.11 -7.97 -28.55
C THR A 225 -17.20 -8.62 -29.40
N VAL A 226 -17.94 -9.59 -28.87
CA VAL A 226 -19.11 -10.19 -29.54
C VAL A 226 -20.27 -9.18 -29.55
N PHE A 227 -20.60 -8.57 -28.41
CA PHE A 227 -21.70 -7.59 -28.34
C PHE A 227 -21.43 -6.29 -29.09
N ALA A 228 -20.17 -5.84 -29.20
CA ALA A 228 -19.82 -4.67 -30.01
C ALA A 228 -20.01 -4.93 -31.53
N ARG A 229 -19.90 -6.18 -31.99
CA ARG A 229 -20.17 -6.55 -33.39
C ARG A 229 -21.67 -6.68 -33.70
N ASP A 230 -22.49 -6.92 -32.68
CA ASP A 230 -23.94 -7.03 -32.83
C ASP A 230 -24.62 -5.65 -32.87
N GLU A 231 -24.03 -4.60 -32.26
CA GLU A 231 -24.54 -3.22 -32.33
C GLU A 231 -24.15 -2.48 -33.62
N GLU A 232 -23.07 -2.86 -34.30
CA GLU A 232 -22.68 -2.30 -35.61
C GLU A 232 -23.49 -2.84 -36.80
N ASN A 233 -24.42 -3.78 -36.58
CA ASN A 233 -25.21 -4.43 -37.63
C ASN A 233 -26.68 -3.97 -37.71
N ILE A 234 -27.04 -2.84 -37.09
CA ILE A 234 -28.37 -2.24 -37.25
C ILE A 234 -28.29 -1.09 -38.26
N GLU A 235 -28.22 -1.44 -39.55
CA GLU A 235 -28.53 -0.52 -40.66
C GLU A 235 -30.06 -0.50 -40.90
N PRO A 236 -30.65 0.67 -41.22
CA PRO A 236 -32.09 0.85 -41.27
C PRO A 236 -32.65 0.44 -42.64
N PHE A 237 -33.73 -0.31 -42.64
CA PHE A 237 -34.71 -0.35 -43.74
C PHE A 237 -36.12 -0.17 -43.17
#